data_AF-A0A432QL04-F1
#
_entry.id   AF-A0A432QL04-F1
#
_cell.length_a   1.000
_cell.length_b   1.000
_cell.length_c   1.000
_cell.angle_alpha   90.00
_cell.angle_beta   90.00
_cell.angle_gamma   90.00
#
_symmetry.space_group_name_H-M   'P 1'
#
loop_
_entity.id
_entity.type
_entity.pdbx_description
1 polymer ?
#
loop_
_entity_poly.entity_id
_entity_poly.type
_entity_poly.pdbx_seq_one_letter_code
_entity_poly.pdbx_strand_id
1 'polypeptide(L)'
;MKITVFEQNGSGQQKIQGIRDYGRDIEINEIISINTFLPDFVEDPETYVSETFSADLVLDYLTHPDLSHYLVLLCSKKNIPVVSSGKKNEDALTPFTCCGLGRHRGLGEYGEQFGFPEYRVEVDGRTITSLEVIRGAPCGASWE
;
A
#
# COMPACT_ATOMS: atom_id res chain seq x y z
N MET A 1 10.70 -9.27 0.01
CA MET A 1 9.84 -8.60 1.01
C MET A 1 8.42 -9.11 0.88
N LYS A 2 7.76 -9.48 1.99
CA LYS A 2 6.38 -10.00 2.02
C LYS A 2 5.39 -8.90 2.42
N ILE A 3 4.37 -8.71 1.60
CA ILE A 3 3.30 -7.76 1.84
C ILE A 3 1.99 -8.52 2.07
N THR A 4 1.27 -8.15 3.13
CA THR A 4 -0.13 -8.52 3.31
C THR A 4 -1.01 -7.33 2.97
N VAL A 5 -2.06 -7.57 2.19
CA VAL A 5 -3.00 -6.53 1.77
C VAL A 5 -4.34 -6.77 2.44
N PHE A 6 -4.86 -5.74 3.09
CA PHE A 6 -6.24 -5.73 3.57
C PHE A 6 -7.08 -4.86 2.65
N GLU A 7 -8.18 -5.39 2.15
CA GLU A 7 -9.09 -4.66 1.27
C GLU A 7 -10.55 -4.98 1.58
N GLN A 8 -11.44 -4.17 1.03
CA GLN A 8 -12.89 -4.39 1.05
C GLN A 8 -13.43 -4.41 -0.37
N ASN A 9 -14.13 -5.49 -0.73
CA ASN A 9 -14.79 -5.64 -2.02
C ASN A 9 -13.86 -5.34 -3.22
N GLY A 10 -12.59 -5.77 -3.16
CA GLY A 10 -11.63 -5.56 -4.25
C GLY A 10 -11.09 -4.12 -4.38
N SER A 11 -11.24 -3.27 -3.37
CA SER A 11 -10.75 -1.88 -3.41
C SER A 11 -9.23 -1.74 -3.62
N GLY A 12 -8.45 -2.79 -3.37
CA GLY A 12 -7.01 -2.82 -3.59
C GLY A 12 -6.56 -3.30 -4.97
N GLN A 13 -7.46 -3.89 -5.77
CA GLN A 13 -7.09 -4.75 -6.91
C GLN A 13 -6.16 -4.08 -7.92
N GLN A 14 -6.45 -2.85 -8.33
CA GLN A 14 -5.59 -2.14 -9.29
C GLN A 14 -4.17 -1.91 -8.75
N LYS A 15 -4.04 -1.60 -7.46
CA LYS A 15 -2.74 -1.38 -6.80
C LYS A 15 -2.00 -2.69 -6.60
N ILE A 16 -2.72 -3.76 -6.23
CA ILE A 16 -2.16 -5.10 -6.10
C ILE A 16 -1.58 -5.55 -7.45
N GLN A 17 -2.34 -5.34 -8.53
CA GLN A 17 -1.91 -5.71 -9.88
C GLN A 17 -0.66 -4.91 -10.30
N GLY A 18 -0.66 -3.59 -10.14
CA GLY A 18 0.52 -2.78 -10.46
C GLY A 18 1.76 -3.17 -9.63
N ILE A 19 1.59 -3.51 -8.35
CA ILE A 19 2.71 -4.03 -7.54
C ILE A 19 3.23 -5.36 -8.08
N ARG A 20 2.37 -6.26 -8.55
CA ARG A 20 2.77 -7.54 -9.15
C ARG A 20 3.48 -7.36 -10.48
N ASP A 21 3.02 -6.42 -11.29
CA ASP A 21 3.54 -6.22 -12.65
C ASP A 21 4.90 -5.51 -12.65
N TYR A 22 5.09 -4.54 -11.75
CA TYR A 22 6.27 -3.66 -11.76
C TYR A 22 7.21 -3.85 -10.57
N GLY A 23 6.72 -4.49 -9.49
CA GLY A 23 7.49 -4.70 -8.27
C GLY A 23 8.55 -5.78 -8.46
N ARG A 24 9.75 -5.51 -7.96
CA ARG A 24 10.88 -6.45 -7.90
C ARG A 24 11.14 -6.79 -6.44
N ASP A 25 11.50 -8.03 -6.16
CA ASP A 25 11.81 -8.49 -4.80
C ASP A 25 10.68 -8.27 -3.75
N ILE A 26 9.45 -8.14 -4.25
CA ILE A 26 8.22 -7.96 -3.47
C ILE A 26 7.29 -9.14 -3.77
N GLU A 27 6.75 -9.73 -2.71
CA GLU A 27 5.77 -10.81 -2.76
C GLU A 27 4.49 -10.34 -2.07
N ILE A 28 3.37 -10.30 -2.80
CA ILE A 28 2.04 -10.18 -2.18
C ILE A 28 1.67 -11.57 -1.64
N ASN A 29 2.03 -11.82 -0.38
CA ASN A 29 1.89 -13.14 0.26
C ASN A 29 0.42 -13.47 0.58
N GLU A 30 -0.36 -12.47 0.98
CA GLU A 30 -1.75 -12.67 1.37
C GLU A 30 -2.61 -11.45 1.02
N ILE A 31 -3.84 -11.71 0.58
CA ILE A 31 -4.87 -10.68 0.36
C ILE A 31 -6.07 -11.07 1.21
N ILE A 32 -6.34 -10.28 2.25
CA ILE A 32 -7.47 -10.46 3.16
C ILE A 32 -8.55 -9.47 2.74
N SER A 33 -9.63 -10.01 2.18
CA SER A 33 -10.72 -9.22 1.58
C SER A 33 -11.98 -9.36 2.43
N ILE A 34 -12.44 -8.26 3.02
CA ILE A 34 -13.64 -8.23 3.86
C ILE A 34 -14.84 -7.91 2.96
N ASN A 35 -15.53 -8.97 2.53
CA ASN A 35 -16.60 -8.93 1.53
C ASN A 35 -17.99 -9.13 2.13
N THR A 36 -18.17 -8.69 3.36
CA THR A 36 -19.45 -8.73 4.08
C THR A 36 -20.05 -7.34 4.18
N PHE A 37 -21.37 -7.29 4.36
CA PHE A 37 -22.02 -6.11 4.90
C PHE A 37 -21.45 -5.80 6.28
N LEU A 38 -21.12 -4.53 6.52
CA LEU A 38 -20.66 -4.04 7.82
C LEU A 38 -21.68 -3.04 8.35
N PRO A 39 -21.94 -3.04 9.66
CA PRO A 39 -22.69 -1.95 10.30
C PRO A 39 -21.92 -0.62 10.15
N ASP A 40 -22.61 0.51 10.38
CA ASP A 40 -21.97 1.83 10.37
C ASP A 40 -20.91 2.02 11.48
N PHE A 41 -21.03 1.22 12.55
CA PHE A 41 -20.10 1.16 13.67
C PHE A 41 -19.81 -0.29 14.01
N VAL A 42 -18.53 -0.65 14.07
CA VAL A 42 -18.08 -2.00 14.38
C VAL A 42 -17.58 -2.05 15.82
N GLU A 43 -18.36 -2.68 16.69
CA GLU A 43 -18.01 -2.89 18.10
C GLU A 43 -16.85 -3.89 18.27
N ASP A 44 -16.91 -5.01 17.54
CA ASP A 44 -15.94 -6.12 17.65
C ASP A 44 -15.13 -6.31 16.35
N PRO A 45 -14.15 -5.44 16.03
CA PRO A 45 -13.40 -5.47 14.77
C PRO A 45 -12.56 -6.74 14.57
N GLU A 46 -12.18 -7.44 15.65
CA GLU A 46 -11.47 -8.72 15.64
C GLU A 46 -12.26 -9.85 14.96
N THR A 47 -13.58 -9.71 14.86
CA THR A 47 -14.43 -10.68 14.14
C THR A 47 -14.22 -10.61 12.63
N TYR A 48 -13.68 -9.49 12.12
CA TYR A 48 -13.42 -9.26 10.70
C TYR A 48 -11.93 -9.27 10.34
N VAL A 49 -11.07 -8.83 11.25
CA VAL A 49 -9.62 -8.71 11.05
C VAL A 49 -8.90 -9.68 11.98
N SER A 50 -8.43 -10.81 11.43
CA SER A 50 -7.64 -11.78 12.19
C SER A 50 -6.27 -11.24 12.58
N GLU A 51 -5.75 -11.62 13.75
CA GLU A 51 -4.39 -11.31 14.18
C GLU A 51 -3.32 -12.28 13.67
N THR A 52 -3.70 -13.33 12.93
CA THR A 52 -2.81 -14.46 12.57
C THR A 52 -1.88 -14.19 11.38
N PHE A 53 -1.94 -13.01 10.77
CA PHE A 53 -1.11 -12.69 9.60
C PHE A 53 0.34 -12.36 9.98
N SER A 54 1.24 -12.50 9.00
CA SER A 54 2.65 -12.16 9.09
C SER A 54 3.08 -11.44 7.82
N ALA A 55 3.74 -10.29 7.95
CA ALA A 55 4.18 -9.48 6.83
C ALA A 55 5.36 -8.59 7.23
N ASP A 56 6.16 -8.19 6.24
CA ASP A 56 7.16 -7.13 6.38
C ASP A 56 6.51 -5.73 6.26
N LEU A 57 5.34 -5.65 5.61
CA LEU A 57 4.55 -4.44 5.40
C LEU A 57 3.08 -4.81 5.18
N VAL A 58 2.18 -3.98 5.72
CA VAL A 58 0.76 -4.07 5.42
C VAL A 58 0.31 -2.89 4.53
N LEU A 59 -0.49 -3.20 3.51
CA LEU A 59 -1.21 -2.19 2.74
C LEU A 59 -2.68 -2.21 3.15
N ASP A 60 -3.13 -1.07 3.67
CA ASP A 60 -4.49 -0.92 4.19
C ASP A 60 -5.38 -0.18 3.18
N TYR A 61 -6.14 -0.97 2.42
CA TYR A 61 -7.18 -0.50 1.51
C TYR A 61 -8.59 -0.72 2.06
N LEU A 62 -8.74 -0.96 3.37
CA LEU A 62 -10.06 -0.99 4.00
C LEU A 62 -10.75 0.38 3.84
N THR A 63 -12.03 0.41 3.54
CA THR A 63 -12.83 1.63 3.45
C THR A 63 -13.51 1.97 4.78
N HIS A 64 -13.77 0.98 5.63
CA HIS A 64 -14.41 1.16 6.93
C HIS A 64 -13.40 1.72 7.95
N PRO A 65 -13.70 2.86 8.61
CA PRO A 65 -12.76 3.52 9.51
C PRO A 65 -12.40 2.67 10.72
N ASP A 66 -13.36 1.99 11.35
CA ASP A 66 -13.10 1.18 12.56
C ASP A 66 -12.16 0.00 12.27
N LEU A 67 -12.37 -0.71 11.16
CA LEU A 67 -11.51 -1.83 10.77
C LEU A 67 -10.11 -1.36 10.35
N SER A 68 -10.02 -0.25 9.62
CA SER A 68 -8.74 0.38 9.27
C SER A 68 -7.98 0.80 10.53
N HIS A 69 -8.65 1.46 11.48
CA HIS A 69 -8.04 1.87 12.74
C HIS A 69 -7.54 0.67 13.55
N TYR A 70 -8.38 -0.36 13.70
CA TYR A 70 -8.01 -1.58 14.39
C TYR A 70 -6.82 -2.30 13.75
N LEU A 71 -6.79 -2.39 12.41
CA LEU A 71 -5.68 -2.97 11.67
C LEU A 71 -4.37 -2.23 11.95
N VAL A 72 -4.38 -0.89 11.96
CA VAL A 72 -3.18 -0.10 12.28
C VAL A 72 -2.71 -0.38 13.71
N LEU A 73 -3.63 -0.45 14.69
CA LEU A 73 -3.29 -0.79 16.07
C LEU A 73 -2.64 -2.18 16.18
N LEU A 74 -3.16 -3.17 15.45
CA LEU A 74 -2.59 -4.51 15.38
C LEU A 74 -1.17 -4.50 14.77
N CYS A 75 -1.00 -3.78 13.67
CA CYS A 75 0.30 -3.65 13.00
C CYS A 75 1.33 -2.97 13.93
N SER A 76 0.92 -1.90 14.63
CA SER A 76 1.75 -1.21 15.62
C SER A 76 2.21 -2.15 16.74
N LYS A 77 1.30 -2.93 17.34
CA LYS A 77 1.64 -3.95 18.36
C LYS A 77 2.61 -5.01 17.84
N LYS A 78 2.52 -5.37 16.56
CA LYS A 78 3.39 -6.35 15.90
C LYS A 78 4.69 -5.75 15.34
N ASN A 79 4.89 -4.44 15.44
CA ASN A 79 5.99 -3.70 14.80
C ASN A 79 6.04 -3.89 13.27
N ILE A 80 4.88 -3.97 12.63
CA ILE A 80 4.75 -4.05 11.17
C ILE A 80 4.37 -2.66 10.65
N PRO A 81 5.15 -2.07 9.72
CA PRO A 81 4.77 -0.80 9.11
C PRO A 81 3.50 -0.96 8.28
N VAL A 82 2.69 0.10 8.20
CA VAL A 82 1.44 0.10 7.43
C VAL A 82 1.31 1.36 6.59
N VAL A 83 0.91 1.19 5.32
CA VAL A 83 0.57 2.30 4.42
C VAL A 83 -0.94 2.33 4.25
N SER A 84 -1.54 3.46 4.66
CA SER A 84 -2.99 3.64 4.74
C SER A 84 -3.37 4.97 4.08
N SER A 85 -3.27 5.01 2.74
CA SER A 85 -3.41 6.25 1.97
C SER A 85 -4.81 6.87 2.09
N GLY A 86 -4.89 8.20 2.17
CA GLY A 86 -6.14 8.95 2.24
C GLY A 86 -6.87 8.90 3.58
N LYS A 87 -6.25 8.31 4.61
CA LYS A 87 -6.81 8.17 5.96
C LYS A 87 -6.02 8.99 6.98
N LYS A 88 -6.54 9.12 8.20
CA LYS A 88 -5.85 9.77 9.32
C LYS A 88 -5.58 8.75 10.42
N ASN A 89 -4.29 8.46 10.63
CA ASN A 89 -3.83 7.62 11.73
C ASN A 89 -2.34 7.93 11.98
N GLU A 90 -1.97 8.14 13.24
CA GLU A 90 -0.61 8.56 13.64
C GLU A 90 0.40 7.40 13.58
N ASP A 91 -0.07 6.16 13.72
CA ASP A 91 0.75 4.95 13.69
C ASP A 91 0.91 4.38 12.27
N ALA A 92 0.38 5.07 11.25
CA ALA A 92 0.42 4.66 9.85
C ALA A 92 1.04 5.73 8.95
N LEU A 93 1.62 5.28 7.84
CA LEU A 93 2.01 6.17 6.76
C LEU A 93 0.78 6.48 5.92
N THR A 94 0.31 7.72 6.00
CA THR A 94 -0.98 8.17 5.49
C THR A 94 -0.83 9.24 4.40
N PRO A 95 -0.17 8.93 3.27
CA PRO A 95 -0.08 9.91 2.18
C PRO A 95 -1.48 10.20 1.64
N PHE A 96 -1.71 11.43 1.17
CA PHE A 96 -3.02 11.82 0.62
C PHE A 96 -3.47 10.90 -0.52
N THR A 97 -2.53 10.48 -1.37
CA THR A 97 -2.70 9.45 -2.41
C THR A 97 -1.60 8.40 -2.27
N CYS A 98 -1.82 7.18 -2.78
CA CYS A 98 -0.81 6.12 -2.71
C CYS A 98 0.51 6.47 -3.43
N CYS A 99 0.43 7.21 -4.55
CA CYS A 99 1.59 7.78 -5.23
C CYS A 99 2.15 9.04 -4.54
N GLY A 100 1.49 9.59 -3.52
CA GLY A 100 2.02 10.68 -2.70
C GLY A 100 3.01 10.22 -1.62
N LEU A 101 3.29 8.92 -1.53
CA LEU A 101 4.17 8.36 -0.52
C LEU A 101 5.61 8.85 -0.71
N GLY A 102 6.15 9.53 0.30
CA GLY A 102 7.56 9.93 0.35
C GLY A 102 8.50 8.73 0.46
N ARG A 103 9.82 8.97 0.46
CA ARG A 103 10.80 7.90 0.71
C ARG A 103 10.88 7.62 2.20
N HIS A 104 10.65 6.37 2.58
CA HIS A 104 10.73 5.90 3.96
C HIS A 104 11.58 4.63 4.03
N ARG A 105 12.74 4.71 4.69
CA ARG A 105 13.66 3.56 4.83
C ARG A 105 13.01 2.34 5.51
N GLY A 106 11.97 2.56 6.33
CA GLY A 106 11.23 1.50 7.02
C GLY A 106 10.25 0.72 6.14
N LEU A 107 10.12 1.04 4.84
CA LEU A 107 9.20 0.37 3.92
C LEU A 107 9.86 -0.66 3.00
N GLY A 108 11.15 -0.93 3.18
CA GLY A 108 11.90 -1.89 2.37
C GLY A 108 11.77 -1.63 0.86
N GLU A 109 11.76 -2.72 0.08
CA GLU A 109 11.65 -2.68 -1.38
C GLU A 109 10.42 -1.94 -1.89
N TYR A 110 9.31 -2.00 -1.15
CA TYR A 110 8.10 -1.28 -1.52
C TYR A 110 8.33 0.24 -1.51
N GLY A 111 8.97 0.78 -0.48
CA GLY A 111 9.24 2.22 -0.37
C GLY A 111 10.23 2.74 -1.42
N GLU A 112 11.16 1.90 -1.86
CA GLU A 112 12.15 2.22 -2.89
C GLU A 112 11.54 2.27 -4.29
N GLN A 113 10.57 1.40 -4.58
CA GLN A 113 9.99 1.22 -5.91
C GLN A 113 8.65 1.92 -6.11
N PHE A 114 7.89 2.14 -5.04
CA PHE A 114 6.56 2.71 -5.11
C PHE A 114 6.40 3.98 -4.27
N GLY A 115 5.65 4.94 -4.80
CA GLY A 115 5.30 6.20 -4.16
C GLY A 115 5.40 7.36 -5.13
N PHE A 116 5.96 8.49 -4.67
CA PHE A 116 6.15 9.67 -5.52
C PHE A 116 7.01 9.31 -6.74
N PRO A 117 6.50 9.48 -7.98
CA PRO A 117 7.20 9.01 -9.16
C PRO A 117 8.56 9.71 -9.35
N GLU A 118 9.56 8.92 -9.71
CA GLU A 118 10.91 9.38 -10.02
C GLU A 118 11.35 8.77 -11.34
N TYR A 119 11.87 9.62 -12.23
CA TYR A 119 12.26 9.24 -13.57
C TYR A 119 13.73 9.58 -13.80
N ARG A 120 14.44 8.70 -14.51
CA ARG A 120 15.69 9.05 -15.16
C ARG A 120 15.37 9.42 -16.60
N VAL A 121 15.75 10.62 -17.00
CA VAL A 121 15.44 11.19 -18.31
C VAL A 121 16.74 11.56 -19.00
N GLU A 122 16.90 11.12 -20.24
CA GLU A 122 17.96 11.60 -21.13
C GLU A 122 17.39 12.63 -22.10
N VAL A 123 18.14 13.72 -22.31
CA VAL A 123 17.71 14.84 -23.14
C VAL A 123 18.81 15.20 -24.12
N ASP A 124 18.46 15.31 -25.40
CA ASP A 124 19.30 15.90 -26.44
C ASP A 124 18.66 17.22 -26.91
N GLY A 125 19.31 18.33 -26.57
CA GLY A 125 18.78 19.67 -26.81
C GLY A 125 17.45 19.93 -26.08
N ARG A 126 16.34 19.89 -26.84
CA ARG A 126 14.97 20.08 -26.32
C ARG A 126 14.12 18.82 -26.39
N THR A 127 14.72 17.70 -26.76
CA THR A 127 14.02 16.44 -27.01
C THR A 127 14.39 15.43 -25.93
N ILE A 128 13.37 14.82 -25.32
CA ILE A 128 13.58 13.64 -24.46
C ILE A 128 13.91 12.46 -25.36
N THR A 129 15.08 11.86 -25.17
CA THR A 129 15.56 10.72 -25.96
C THR A 129 15.36 9.39 -25.26
N SER A 130 15.26 9.40 -23.93
CA SER A 130 15.01 8.21 -23.10
C SER A 130 14.31 8.58 -21.80
N LEU A 131 13.47 7.68 -21.29
CA LEU A 131 12.78 7.81 -20.01
C LEU A 131 12.74 6.42 -19.34
N GLU A 132 13.28 6.35 -18.12
CA GLU A 132 13.30 5.17 -17.27
C GLU A 132 12.57 5.49 -15.97
N VAL A 133 11.64 4.63 -15.56
CA VAL A 133 10.90 4.77 -14.30
C VAL A 133 11.72 4.12 -13.19
N ILE A 134 12.23 4.96 -12.27
CA ILE A 134 13.01 4.50 -11.12
C ILE A 134 12.09 4.13 -9.96
N ARG A 135 11.03 4.93 -9.78
CA ARG A 135 10.00 4.77 -8.76
C ARG A 135 8.67 5.21 -9.35
N GLY A 136 7.59 4.51 -9.09
CA GLY A 136 6.30 4.77 -9.74
C GLY A 136 5.09 4.65 -8.83
N ALA A 137 3.93 5.04 -9.35
CA ALA A 137 2.66 4.81 -8.68
C ALA A 137 2.38 3.30 -8.56
N PRO A 138 1.93 2.81 -7.39
CA PRO A 138 1.63 1.38 -7.21
C PRO A 138 0.44 0.89 -8.04
N CYS A 139 -0.38 1.79 -8.60
CA CYS A 139 -1.48 1.45 -9.49
C CYS A 139 -1.08 1.26 -10.97
N GLY A 140 0.21 1.37 -11.31
CA GLY A 140 0.68 1.21 -12.70
C GLY A 140 0.78 2.51 -13.49
N ALA A 141 0.09 3.58 -13.09
CA ALA A 141 -0.05 4.82 -13.88
C ALA A 141 1.25 5.57 -14.23
N SER A 142 2.38 5.26 -13.57
CA SER A 142 3.69 5.86 -13.88
C SER A 142 4.55 4.99 -14.80
N TRP A 143 4.10 3.77 -15.09
CA TRP A 143 4.85 2.72 -15.77
C TRP A 143 4.33 2.44 -17.19
N GLU A 144 3.09 2.85 -17.48
CA GLU A 144 2.45 2.87 -18.80
C GLU A 144 2.70 4.20 -19.52
#